data_AF-A0A9D9K8E2-F1
#
_entry.id   AF-A0A9D9K8E2-F1
#
_cell.length_a   1.000
_cell.length_b   1.000
_cell.length_c   1.000
_cell.angle_alpha   90.00
_cell.angle_beta   90.00
_cell.angle_gamma   90.00
#
_symmetry.space_group_name_H-M   'P 1'
#
loop_
_entity.id
_entity.type
_entity.pdbx_description
1 polymer ?
#
loop_
_entity_poly.entity_id
_entity_poly.type
_entity_poly.pdbx_seq_one_letter_code
_entity_poly.pdbx_strand_id
1 'polypeptide(L)'
;MTSQLTLRKRNRSKQRSNRGLARIPLFGRLISLFKRIPIYWIACIPLAALIVAVWDLAATAADPQAIEIPEDITDPAYVQGVLNTVWILVASVLVIFMNAGFGMLETGLCRHKNAVNILSKNLIVFALATVAYWGFGFSLMYGSGGNGFLGLGGWFLSSGDPATYGLDPFPAGLPISVSFLFQVAFAATAATIVSGAVAERIKYDAFIIFSLLLTGISYPISGHWVWGGGMLSSFGPDGAWSFADFAGSTVVHSVGGWAALVGAAILGPRLGKYEDGQPRAMPGHNLSLATLGCLILWIGWFGFNPGSELAATSNIAYIAVTTNLAAAAGGVTGTFTSWLKDGKPDLTMTINGILAGLVAITAGCNAMPYWGAALTGAIGGILVVYSVSFFDSVVKIDDPVGAISVHLVNGAWGTLAVGIFGGGNIIAQAIGILTIGGFTVLMSFIFWYAISAVVGGIRVGEEEEFNGLDIGEHGMEAYSGFLKETSSSGITSSMPSGMPGDRSMM
;
A
#
# COMPACT_ATOMS: atom_id res chain seq x y z
N MET A 1 -5.89 31.33 54.26
CA MET A 1 -6.52 31.58 55.58
C MET A 1 -7.24 32.92 55.47
N THR A 2 -8.53 33.13 55.75
CA THR A 2 -9.73 32.30 56.12
C THR A 2 -10.96 33.22 55.88
N SER A 3 -12.24 32.87 55.67
CA SER A 3 -13.11 31.67 55.82
C SER A 3 -14.03 31.58 54.57
N GLN A 4 -14.63 30.49 54.09
CA GLN A 4 -15.43 29.39 54.68
C GLN A 4 -16.85 29.77 55.20
N LEU A 5 -17.84 28.91 54.83
CA LEU A 5 -19.22 28.73 55.34
C LEU A 5 -20.46 29.54 54.83
N THR A 6 -21.02 29.04 53.71
CA THR A 6 -22.40 28.47 53.54
C THR A 6 -23.73 29.26 53.66
N LEU A 7 -24.51 29.18 52.56
CA LEU A 7 -25.94 28.76 52.43
C LEU A 7 -27.08 29.47 53.21
N ARG A 8 -28.06 30.07 52.47
CA ARG A 8 -29.47 29.55 52.41
C ARG A 8 -30.43 30.21 51.39
N LYS A 9 -31.02 29.35 50.55
CA LYS A 9 -32.45 29.28 50.11
C LYS A 9 -33.28 30.56 49.77
N ARG A 10 -33.59 30.66 48.45
CA ARG A 10 -34.93 30.43 47.83
C ARG A 10 -36.00 31.55 47.84
N ASN A 11 -36.27 32.05 46.63
CA ASN A 11 -37.54 32.55 46.05
C ASN A 11 -38.47 33.48 46.87
N ARG A 12 -38.67 34.70 46.35
CA ARG A 12 -40.02 35.23 46.06
C ARG A 12 -40.06 35.81 44.64
N SER A 13 -41.27 36.03 44.11
CA SER A 13 -41.52 36.01 42.66
C SER A 13 -42.07 37.32 42.09
N LYS A 14 -41.93 37.49 40.76
CA LYS A 14 -42.76 38.30 39.84
C LYS A 14 -43.19 39.70 40.30
N GLN A 15 -42.72 40.73 39.59
CA GLN A 15 -43.55 41.44 38.59
C GLN A 15 -42.81 42.59 37.91
N ARG A 16 -42.68 42.56 36.57
CA ARG A 16 -42.92 43.74 35.70
C ARG A 16 -43.02 43.37 34.22
N SER A 17 -43.86 44.13 33.51
CA SER A 17 -43.96 44.29 32.05
C SER A 17 -43.92 43.03 31.15
N ASN A 18 -45.09 42.44 30.91
CA ASN A 18 -45.28 41.50 29.80
C ASN A 18 -45.93 42.23 28.60
N ARG A 19 -45.12 42.90 27.77
CA ARG A 19 -45.52 43.49 26.47
C ARG A 19 -44.36 43.33 25.48
N GLY A 20 -44.57 42.61 24.37
CA GLY A 20 -43.57 42.47 23.31
C GLY A 20 -43.66 41.18 22.47
N LEU A 21 -44.19 40.08 23.00
CA LEU A 21 -44.31 38.79 22.30
C LEU A 21 -45.49 38.73 21.32
N ALA A 22 -45.52 39.64 20.35
CA ALA A 22 -46.52 39.68 19.28
C ALA A 22 -45.98 39.02 17.99
N ARG A 23 -46.49 37.82 17.67
CA ARG A 23 -46.58 37.23 16.31
C ARG A 23 -45.29 37.26 15.45
N ILE A 24 -44.27 36.49 15.82
CA ILE A 24 -43.43 35.85 14.79
C ILE A 24 -44.26 34.68 14.21
N PRO A 25 -44.47 34.58 12.87
CA PRO A 25 -45.19 33.45 12.26
C PRO A 25 -44.50 32.11 12.56
N LEU A 26 -45.26 31.01 12.57
CA LEU A 26 -44.71 29.65 12.77
C LEU A 26 -43.52 29.36 11.84
N PHE A 27 -43.67 29.78 10.58
CA PHE A 27 -42.67 29.72 9.51
C PHE A 27 -41.34 30.42 9.86
N GLY A 28 -41.41 31.58 10.55
CA GLY A 28 -40.22 32.32 10.98
C GLY A 28 -39.42 31.59 12.08
N ARG A 29 -40.11 30.82 12.94
CA ARG A 29 -39.43 29.96 13.92
C ARG A 29 -38.75 28.77 13.26
N LEU A 30 -39.42 28.12 12.30
CA LEU A 30 -38.84 27.04 11.48
C LEU A 30 -37.56 27.51 10.76
N ILE A 31 -37.60 28.63 10.04
CA ILE A 31 -36.42 29.20 9.36
C ILE A 31 -35.29 29.51 10.37
N SER A 32 -35.62 29.97 11.58
CA SER A 32 -34.62 30.22 12.63
C SER A 32 -33.97 28.94 13.21
N LEU A 33 -34.62 27.78 13.09
CA LEU A 33 -33.99 26.48 13.38
C LEU A 33 -33.01 26.11 12.26
N PHE A 34 -33.43 26.13 10.99
CA PHE A 34 -32.57 25.76 9.86
C PHE A 34 -31.30 26.62 9.77
N LYS A 35 -31.38 27.93 10.09
CA LYS A 35 -30.20 28.82 10.18
C LYS A 35 -29.22 28.50 11.32
N ARG A 36 -29.52 27.52 12.17
CA ARG A 36 -28.62 27.02 13.24
C ARG A 36 -28.15 25.58 13.00
N ILE A 37 -28.62 24.92 11.94
CA ILE A 37 -28.15 23.59 11.56
C ILE A 37 -26.81 23.79 10.82
N PRO A 38 -25.68 23.23 11.33
CA PRO A 38 -24.40 23.31 10.63
C PRO A 38 -24.47 22.64 9.26
N ILE A 39 -23.70 23.12 8.29
CA ILE A 39 -23.83 22.68 6.89
C ILE A 39 -23.58 21.17 6.71
N TYR A 40 -22.75 20.55 7.55
CA TYR A 40 -22.58 19.09 7.58
C TYR A 40 -23.88 18.34 7.92
N TRP A 41 -24.71 18.82 8.86
CA TRP A 41 -26.02 18.23 9.14
C TRP A 41 -27.03 18.42 8.00
N ILE A 42 -26.89 19.48 7.20
CA ILE A 42 -27.70 19.71 5.99
C ILE A 42 -27.35 18.68 4.89
N ALA A 43 -26.12 18.16 4.87
CA ALA A 43 -25.74 17.02 4.02
C ALA A 43 -26.13 15.66 4.65
N CYS A 44 -25.87 15.47 5.95
CA CYS A 44 -26.12 14.20 6.63
C CYS A 44 -27.61 13.82 6.73
N ILE A 45 -28.54 14.77 6.84
CA ILE A 45 -29.98 14.45 6.97
C ILE A 45 -30.56 13.88 5.65
N PRO A 46 -30.38 14.51 4.47
CA PRO A 46 -30.76 13.91 3.20
C PRO A 46 -30.01 12.61 2.90
N LEU A 47 -28.71 12.54 3.24
CA LEU A 47 -27.93 11.31 3.04
C LEU A 47 -28.43 10.16 3.92
N ALA A 48 -28.73 10.41 5.19
CA ALA A 48 -29.31 9.40 6.09
C ALA A 48 -30.72 8.98 5.66
N ALA A 49 -31.55 9.92 5.18
CA ALA A 49 -32.87 9.60 4.64
C ALA A 49 -32.78 8.76 3.34
N LEU A 50 -31.82 9.07 2.47
CA LEU A 50 -31.52 8.27 1.28
C LEU A 50 -31.01 6.88 1.65
N ILE A 51 -30.08 6.78 2.60
CA ILE A 51 -29.56 5.50 3.12
C ILE A 51 -30.71 4.66 3.70
N VAL A 52 -31.59 5.23 4.52
CA VAL A 52 -32.74 4.49 5.08
C VAL A 52 -33.70 4.04 3.98
N ALA A 53 -34.01 4.89 2.99
CA ALA A 53 -34.90 4.52 1.89
C ALA A 53 -34.31 3.44 0.96
N VAL A 54 -33.00 3.49 0.70
CA VAL A 54 -32.28 2.49 -0.10
C VAL A 54 -32.08 1.20 0.70
N TRP A 55 -31.86 1.28 2.02
CA TRP A 55 -31.71 0.12 2.90
C TRP A 55 -33.04 -0.62 3.08
N ASP A 56 -34.18 0.07 3.20
CA ASP A 56 -35.51 -0.56 3.22
C ASP A 56 -35.79 -1.32 1.91
N LEU A 57 -35.39 -0.73 0.76
CA LEU A 57 -35.49 -1.37 -0.56
C LEU A 57 -34.51 -2.55 -0.73
N ALA A 58 -33.32 -2.48 -0.15
CA ALA A 58 -32.33 -3.55 -0.19
C ALA A 58 -32.66 -4.70 0.78
N ALA A 59 -33.19 -4.40 1.97
CA ALA A 59 -33.60 -5.37 2.98
C ALA A 59 -34.88 -6.13 2.58
N THR A 60 -35.70 -5.56 1.68
CA THR A 60 -36.84 -6.26 1.05
C THR A 60 -36.48 -7.01 -0.23
N ALA A 61 -35.29 -6.77 -0.80
CA ALA A 61 -34.73 -7.52 -1.92
C ALA A 61 -33.73 -8.61 -1.50
N ALA A 62 -33.18 -8.53 -0.29
CA ALA A 62 -32.31 -9.53 0.30
C ALA A 62 -33.15 -10.72 0.80
N ASP A 63 -33.31 -11.74 -0.05
CA ASP A 63 -33.65 -13.08 0.41
C ASP A 63 -32.56 -13.52 1.41
N PRO A 64 -32.90 -13.78 2.70
CA PRO A 64 -31.91 -14.19 3.66
C PRO A 64 -31.46 -15.61 3.32
N GLN A 65 -30.34 -15.72 2.60
CA GLN A 65 -29.57 -16.96 2.52
C GLN A 65 -29.28 -17.42 3.94
N ALA A 66 -30.10 -18.35 4.42
CA ALA A 66 -29.94 -18.95 5.72
C ALA A 66 -28.58 -19.63 5.74
N ILE A 67 -27.89 -19.56 6.88
CA ILE A 67 -26.76 -20.44 7.14
C ILE A 67 -27.35 -21.82 7.47
N GLU A 68 -27.90 -22.46 6.44
CA GLU A 68 -28.12 -23.90 6.44
C GLU A 68 -26.73 -24.52 6.56
N ILE A 69 -26.52 -25.26 7.66
CA ILE A 69 -25.44 -26.23 7.73
C ILE A 69 -25.93 -27.38 6.83
N PRO A 70 -25.36 -27.57 5.62
CA PRO A 70 -25.90 -28.58 4.72
C PRO A 70 -25.73 -29.96 5.36
N GLU A 71 -26.68 -30.86 5.09
CA GLU A 71 -26.71 -32.19 5.72
C GLU A 71 -25.46 -33.04 5.38
N ASP A 72 -24.77 -32.72 4.29
CA ASP A 72 -23.59 -33.44 3.80
C ASP A 72 -22.26 -32.88 4.35
N ILE A 73 -22.15 -32.80 5.68
CA ILE A 73 -20.85 -32.65 6.37
C ILE A 73 -19.96 -33.91 6.22
N THR A 74 -20.44 -34.92 5.49
CA THR A 74 -19.82 -36.21 5.23
C THR A 74 -19.02 -36.26 3.91
N ASP A 75 -19.32 -35.40 2.94
CA ASP A 75 -18.58 -35.33 1.68
C ASP A 75 -17.15 -34.78 1.88
N PRO A 76 -16.10 -35.55 1.54
CA PRO A 76 -14.73 -35.06 1.59
C PRO A 76 -14.46 -33.86 0.68
N ALA A 77 -15.17 -33.72 -0.45
CA ALA A 77 -14.98 -32.58 -1.35
C ALA A 77 -15.55 -31.29 -0.75
N TYR A 78 -16.77 -31.32 -0.19
CA TYR A 78 -17.34 -30.22 0.59
C TYR A 78 -16.42 -29.81 1.75
N VAL A 79 -15.94 -30.78 2.54
CA VAL A 79 -15.01 -30.52 3.66
C VAL A 79 -13.71 -29.88 3.17
N GLN A 80 -13.13 -30.37 2.06
CA GLN A 80 -11.93 -29.75 1.47
C GLN A 80 -12.20 -28.32 0.96
N GLY A 81 -13.35 -28.07 0.33
CA GLY A 81 -13.77 -26.73 -0.11
C GLY A 81 -13.90 -25.74 1.06
N VAL A 82 -14.46 -26.18 2.20
CA VAL A 82 -14.49 -25.40 3.44
C VAL A 82 -13.07 -25.14 3.97
N LEU A 83 -12.19 -26.14 4.01
CA LEU A 83 -10.81 -25.97 4.45
C LEU A 83 -10.02 -24.99 3.55
N ASN A 84 -10.18 -25.10 2.22
CA ASN A 84 -9.63 -24.14 1.25
C ASN A 84 -10.12 -22.72 1.57
N THR A 85 -11.43 -22.55 1.77
CA THR A 85 -12.06 -21.25 2.07
C THR A 85 -11.54 -20.64 3.37
N VAL A 86 -11.42 -21.43 4.44
CA VAL A 86 -10.89 -20.98 5.74
C VAL A 86 -9.41 -20.60 5.62
N TRP A 87 -8.61 -21.41 4.91
CA TRP A 87 -7.20 -21.12 4.67
C TRP A 87 -7.00 -19.80 3.92
N ILE A 88 -7.70 -19.60 2.81
CA ILE A 88 -7.55 -18.39 1.99
C ILE A 88 -8.14 -17.15 2.66
N LEU A 89 -9.15 -17.28 3.53
CA LEU A 89 -9.59 -16.18 4.38
C LEU A 89 -8.49 -15.74 5.38
N VAL A 90 -7.81 -16.68 6.05
CA VAL A 90 -6.69 -16.38 6.95
C VAL A 90 -5.51 -15.78 6.18
N ALA A 91 -5.18 -16.35 5.02
CA ALA A 91 -4.13 -15.83 4.15
C ALA A 91 -4.45 -14.40 3.66
N SER A 92 -5.70 -14.11 3.30
CA SER A 92 -6.16 -12.76 2.93
C SER A 92 -5.92 -11.76 4.06
N VAL A 93 -6.30 -12.11 5.30
CA VAL A 93 -6.10 -11.23 6.47
C VAL A 93 -4.61 -10.96 6.72
N LEU A 94 -3.74 -11.96 6.52
CA LEU A 94 -2.29 -11.78 6.63
C LEU A 94 -1.72 -10.84 5.55
N VAL A 95 -2.19 -10.93 4.30
CA VAL A 95 -1.78 -10.01 3.22
C VAL A 95 -2.34 -8.60 3.44
N ILE A 96 -3.59 -8.46 3.87
CA ILE A 96 -4.17 -7.16 4.24
C ILE A 96 -3.36 -6.51 5.38
N PHE A 97 -2.85 -7.31 6.32
CA PHE A 97 -1.98 -6.82 7.39
C PHE A 97 -0.59 -6.36 6.92
N MET A 98 -0.10 -6.80 5.74
CA MET A 98 1.12 -6.26 5.13
C MET A 98 1.02 -4.75 4.88
N ASN A 99 -0.19 -4.22 4.68
CA ASN A 99 -0.42 -2.78 4.52
C ASN A 99 -0.02 -1.97 5.77
N ALA A 100 -0.18 -2.53 6.98
CA ALA A 100 0.37 -1.95 8.20
C ALA A 100 1.90 -2.07 8.25
N GLY A 101 2.45 -3.15 7.69
CA GLY A 101 3.89 -3.35 7.52
C GLY A 101 4.54 -2.29 6.64
N PHE A 102 3.99 -2.03 5.45
CA PHE A 102 4.43 -0.93 4.57
C PHE A 102 4.30 0.43 5.26
N GLY A 103 3.16 0.71 5.93
CA GLY A 103 2.97 1.96 6.65
C GLY A 103 4.04 2.22 7.72
N MET A 104 4.42 1.21 8.51
CA MET A 104 5.48 1.34 9.51
C MET A 104 6.89 1.39 8.89
N LEU A 105 7.12 0.63 7.82
CA LEU A 105 8.38 0.61 7.07
C LEU A 105 8.68 1.98 6.46
N GLU A 106 7.76 2.50 5.65
CA GLU A 106 7.91 3.78 4.95
C GLU A 106 8.03 4.95 5.93
N THR A 107 7.22 4.95 6.98
CA THR A 107 7.27 6.00 8.02
C THR A 107 8.62 5.99 8.73
N GLY A 108 9.12 4.82 9.11
CA GLY A 108 10.41 4.68 9.80
C GLY A 108 11.62 5.07 8.94
N LEU A 109 11.57 4.80 7.63
CA LEU A 109 12.63 5.10 6.67
C LEU A 109 12.58 6.54 6.11
N CYS A 110 11.47 7.26 6.28
CA CYS A 110 11.35 8.68 5.90
C CYS A 110 11.60 9.65 7.07
N ARG A 111 11.62 10.95 6.79
CA ARG A 111 11.82 12.03 7.77
C ARG A 111 10.52 12.29 8.55
N HIS A 112 10.65 12.58 9.85
CA HIS A 112 9.54 12.70 10.82
C HIS A 112 8.42 13.69 10.45
N LYS A 113 8.69 14.66 9.57
CA LYS A 113 7.77 15.72 9.12
C LYS A 113 6.78 15.27 8.02
N ASN A 114 6.87 14.01 7.61
CA ASN A 114 6.06 13.38 6.55
C ASN A 114 5.35 12.10 7.07
N ALA A 115 5.36 11.88 8.39
CA ALA A 115 4.87 10.65 9.00
C ALA A 115 3.34 10.52 8.91
N VAL A 116 2.59 11.59 9.14
CA VAL A 116 1.13 11.61 8.91
C VAL A 116 0.81 11.35 7.45
N ASN A 117 1.50 12.02 6.51
CA ASN A 117 1.26 11.86 5.09
C ASN A 117 1.51 10.41 4.63
N ILE A 118 2.59 9.78 5.09
CA ILE A 118 2.93 8.39 4.74
C ILE A 118 1.95 7.39 5.35
N LEU A 119 1.63 7.52 6.65
CA LEU A 119 0.62 6.67 7.30
C LEU A 119 -0.75 6.82 6.63
N SER A 120 -1.12 8.04 6.26
CA SER A 120 -2.37 8.35 5.55
C SER A 120 -2.41 7.73 4.15
N LYS A 121 -1.31 7.82 3.37
CA LYS A 121 -1.18 7.15 2.05
C LYS A 121 -1.33 5.63 2.17
N ASN A 122 -0.64 5.00 3.11
CA ASN A 122 -0.72 3.55 3.33
C ASN A 122 -2.11 3.13 3.84
N LEU A 123 -2.76 3.91 4.71
CA LEU A 123 -4.10 3.55 5.19
C LEU A 123 -5.17 3.70 4.09
N ILE A 124 -5.09 4.75 3.26
CA ILE A 124 -6.09 5.01 2.22
C ILE A 124 -5.92 4.13 0.98
N VAL A 125 -4.69 3.74 0.61
CA VAL A 125 -4.45 2.97 -0.62
C VAL A 125 -5.18 1.62 -0.61
N PHE A 126 -5.28 0.94 0.53
CA PHE A 126 -6.06 -0.31 0.63
C PHE A 126 -7.56 -0.08 0.37
N ALA A 127 -8.14 1.00 0.89
CA ALA A 127 -9.55 1.33 0.65
C ALA A 127 -9.81 1.70 -0.82
N LEU A 128 -8.91 2.48 -1.43
CA LEU A 128 -8.98 2.86 -2.85
C LEU A 128 -8.82 1.65 -3.77
N ALA A 129 -7.83 0.79 -3.49
CA ALA A 129 -7.63 -0.47 -4.19
C ALA A 129 -8.87 -1.37 -4.06
N THR A 130 -9.46 -1.46 -2.88
CA THR A 130 -10.70 -2.22 -2.65
C THR A 130 -11.83 -1.74 -3.55
N VAL A 131 -12.10 -0.42 -3.61
CA VAL A 131 -13.18 0.14 -4.42
C VAL A 131 -12.90 0.01 -5.93
N ALA A 132 -11.69 0.30 -6.39
CA ALA A 132 -11.33 0.25 -7.80
C ALA A 132 -11.27 -1.18 -8.35
N TYR A 133 -10.73 -2.12 -7.56
CA TYR A 133 -10.65 -3.52 -7.94
C TYR A 133 -12.02 -4.22 -7.83
N TRP A 134 -12.87 -3.85 -6.87
CA TRP A 134 -14.28 -4.27 -6.81
C TRP A 134 -15.09 -3.82 -8.04
N GLY A 135 -15.02 -2.53 -8.38
CA GLY A 135 -15.79 -1.98 -9.50
C GLY A 135 -15.34 -2.53 -10.86
N PHE A 136 -14.02 -2.53 -11.09
CA PHE A 136 -13.45 -2.81 -12.42
C PHE A 136 -12.36 -3.88 -12.42
N GLY A 137 -11.43 -3.84 -11.47
CA GLY A 137 -10.20 -4.63 -11.57
C GLY A 137 -10.39 -6.16 -11.55
N PHE A 138 -11.27 -6.69 -10.71
CA PHE A 138 -11.53 -8.14 -10.67
C PHE A 138 -12.19 -8.64 -11.97
N SER A 139 -13.08 -7.84 -12.58
CA SER A 139 -13.65 -8.10 -13.92
C SER A 139 -12.56 -8.07 -15.00
N LEU A 140 -11.68 -7.06 -14.99
CA LEU A 140 -10.57 -6.96 -15.95
C LEU A 140 -9.51 -8.06 -15.78
N MET A 141 -9.37 -8.63 -14.59
CA MET A 141 -8.38 -9.66 -14.28
C MET A 141 -8.91 -11.08 -14.51
N TYR A 142 -10.17 -11.35 -14.18
CA TYR A 142 -10.75 -12.70 -14.11
C TYR A 142 -12.06 -12.88 -14.94
N GLY A 143 -12.69 -11.82 -15.42
CA GLY A 143 -13.98 -11.89 -16.12
C GLY A 143 -13.94 -12.75 -17.40
N SER A 144 -14.79 -13.78 -17.48
CA SER A 144 -14.71 -14.82 -18.52
C SER A 144 -15.21 -14.42 -19.91
N GLY A 145 -15.90 -13.28 -20.05
CA GLY A 145 -16.32 -12.71 -21.34
C GLY A 145 -15.23 -11.93 -22.09
N GLY A 146 -13.97 -12.05 -21.65
CA GLY A 146 -12.82 -11.31 -22.16
C GLY A 146 -12.11 -11.97 -23.35
N ASN A 147 -10.80 -11.72 -23.44
CA ASN A 147 -9.85 -12.37 -24.34
C ASN A 147 -8.45 -12.32 -23.71
N GLY A 148 -7.45 -13.01 -24.26
CA GLY A 148 -6.13 -13.13 -23.62
C GLY A 148 -5.35 -11.84 -23.30
N PHE A 149 -5.83 -10.65 -23.70
CA PHE A 149 -5.33 -9.36 -23.23
C PHE A 149 -6.05 -8.81 -21.98
N LEU A 150 -7.35 -9.08 -21.76
CA LEU A 150 -8.08 -8.70 -20.54
C LEU A 150 -9.38 -9.49 -20.36
N GLY A 151 -9.76 -9.70 -19.10
CA GLY A 151 -11.07 -10.22 -18.72
C GLY A 151 -12.19 -9.19 -18.90
N LEU A 152 -13.42 -9.67 -19.02
CA LEU A 152 -14.65 -8.85 -19.04
C LEU A 152 -15.80 -9.61 -18.39
N GLY A 153 -16.57 -8.94 -17.53
CA GLY A 153 -17.80 -9.49 -16.95
C GLY A 153 -17.78 -9.50 -15.43
N GLY A 154 -18.96 -9.49 -14.81
CA GLY A 154 -19.06 -9.44 -13.34
C GLY A 154 -18.60 -8.11 -12.71
N TRP A 155 -18.72 -6.99 -13.44
CA TRP A 155 -18.48 -5.64 -12.91
C TRP A 155 -19.16 -5.44 -11.54
N PHE A 156 -18.49 -4.78 -10.60
CA PHE A 156 -18.98 -4.58 -9.23
C PHE A 156 -19.31 -5.87 -8.45
N LEU A 157 -18.71 -7.02 -8.82
CA LEU A 157 -19.07 -8.36 -8.35
C LEU A 157 -20.58 -8.68 -8.50
N SER A 158 -21.24 -8.12 -9.52
CA SER A 158 -22.71 -8.19 -9.67
C SER A 158 -23.26 -9.56 -10.04
N SER A 159 -22.43 -10.51 -10.47
CA SER A 159 -22.82 -11.89 -10.71
C SER A 159 -22.49 -12.77 -9.51
N GLY A 160 -23.45 -13.60 -9.09
CA GLY A 160 -23.25 -14.67 -8.11
C GLY A 160 -22.75 -15.99 -8.72
N ASP A 161 -22.62 -16.07 -10.04
CA ASP A 161 -22.09 -17.23 -10.76
C ASP A 161 -20.55 -17.18 -10.84
N PRO A 162 -19.82 -18.17 -10.27
CA PRO A 162 -18.36 -18.23 -10.34
C PRO A 162 -17.80 -18.27 -11.77
N ALA A 163 -18.53 -18.89 -12.72
CA ALA A 163 -18.08 -19.00 -14.10
C ALA A 163 -18.03 -17.63 -14.81
N THR A 164 -18.73 -16.61 -14.31
CA THR A 164 -18.61 -15.22 -14.76
C THR A 164 -17.19 -14.66 -14.54
N TYR A 165 -16.43 -15.22 -13.59
CA TYR A 165 -15.08 -14.79 -13.21
C TYR A 165 -14.02 -15.88 -13.49
N GLY A 166 -14.33 -16.84 -14.37
CA GLY A 166 -13.42 -17.95 -14.67
C GLY A 166 -13.09 -18.84 -13.47
N LEU A 167 -13.91 -18.81 -12.41
CA LEU A 167 -13.75 -19.62 -11.21
C LEU A 167 -14.65 -20.86 -11.28
N ASP A 168 -14.14 -21.98 -10.79
CA ASP A 168 -14.95 -23.18 -10.58
C ASP A 168 -16.02 -22.98 -9.49
N PRO A 169 -17.17 -23.68 -9.58
CA PRO A 169 -18.19 -23.63 -8.53
C PRO A 169 -17.71 -24.31 -7.25
N PHE A 170 -18.15 -23.77 -6.11
CA PHE A 170 -17.94 -24.40 -4.80
C PHE A 170 -18.66 -25.77 -4.73
N PRO A 171 -18.08 -26.83 -4.14
CA PRO A 171 -16.83 -26.85 -3.36
C PRO A 171 -15.54 -27.11 -4.16
N ALA A 172 -15.60 -27.27 -5.48
CA ALA A 172 -14.41 -27.48 -6.31
C ALA A 172 -13.53 -26.22 -6.38
N GLY A 173 -14.16 -25.05 -6.60
CA GLY A 173 -13.52 -23.74 -6.53
C GLY A 173 -13.76 -23.01 -5.20
N LEU A 174 -13.02 -21.92 -5.01
CA LEU A 174 -13.18 -20.99 -3.89
C LEU A 174 -14.43 -20.10 -4.07
N PRO A 175 -15.16 -19.74 -2.99
CA PRO A 175 -16.22 -18.75 -3.06
C PRO A 175 -15.71 -17.40 -3.58
N ILE A 176 -16.46 -16.79 -4.51
CA ILE A 176 -16.10 -15.53 -5.21
C ILE A 176 -15.64 -14.44 -4.23
N SER A 177 -16.32 -14.32 -3.09
CA SER A 177 -16.02 -13.34 -2.03
C SER A 177 -14.63 -13.51 -1.41
N VAL A 178 -14.15 -14.75 -1.25
CA VAL A 178 -12.82 -15.06 -0.71
C VAL A 178 -11.74 -14.94 -1.79
N SER A 179 -12.03 -15.38 -3.02
CA SER A 179 -11.16 -15.14 -4.18
C SER A 179 -10.91 -13.65 -4.41
N PHE A 180 -11.96 -12.83 -4.35
CA PHE A 180 -11.86 -11.38 -4.41
C PHE A 180 -11.04 -10.80 -3.25
N LEU A 181 -11.34 -11.19 -2.01
CA LEU A 181 -10.67 -10.65 -0.81
C LEU A 181 -9.17 -10.97 -0.77
N PHE A 182 -8.77 -12.11 -1.33
CA PHE A 182 -7.36 -12.46 -1.49
C PHE A 182 -6.71 -11.58 -2.58
N GLN A 183 -7.25 -11.59 -3.80
CA GLN A 183 -6.65 -10.91 -4.95
C GLN A 183 -6.63 -9.37 -4.82
N VAL A 184 -7.59 -8.77 -4.13
CA VAL A 184 -7.61 -7.33 -3.89
C VAL A 184 -6.49 -6.86 -2.96
N ALA A 185 -6.00 -7.72 -2.07
CA ALA A 185 -4.88 -7.45 -1.19
C ALA A 185 -3.53 -7.46 -1.96
N PHE A 186 -3.44 -8.25 -3.04
CA PHE A 186 -2.31 -8.25 -3.97
C PHE A 186 -2.32 -6.99 -4.85
N ALA A 187 -3.49 -6.58 -5.35
CA ALA A 187 -3.67 -5.30 -6.05
C ALA A 187 -3.28 -4.09 -5.18
N ALA A 188 -3.73 -4.06 -3.92
CA ALA A 188 -3.35 -3.02 -2.97
C ALA A 188 -1.83 -3.01 -2.69
N THR A 189 -1.21 -4.19 -2.61
CA THR A 189 0.24 -4.33 -2.44
C THR A 189 1.01 -3.74 -3.63
N ALA A 190 0.58 -4.01 -4.86
CA ALA A 190 1.19 -3.42 -6.06
C ALA A 190 1.15 -1.87 -6.05
N ALA A 191 0.07 -1.28 -5.53
CA ALA A 191 -0.05 0.18 -5.41
C ALA A 191 0.72 0.76 -4.22
N THR A 192 0.76 0.09 -3.07
CA THR A 192 1.49 0.63 -1.90
C THR A 192 3.00 0.62 -2.09
N ILE A 193 3.57 -0.28 -2.88
CA ILE A 193 5.00 -0.25 -3.27
C ILE A 193 5.40 1.11 -3.88
N VAL A 194 4.48 1.77 -4.58
CA VAL A 194 4.70 3.10 -5.16
C VAL A 194 4.77 4.17 -4.07
N SER A 195 4.00 4.05 -2.98
CA SER A 195 3.90 5.01 -1.87
C SER A 195 5.27 5.39 -1.30
N GLY A 196 6.12 4.40 -1.03
CA GLY A 196 7.46 4.58 -0.48
C GLY A 196 8.40 5.28 -1.45
N ALA A 197 8.45 4.84 -2.70
CA ALA A 197 9.29 5.46 -3.74
C ALA A 197 8.88 6.91 -4.04
N VAL A 198 7.58 7.24 -3.98
CA VAL A 198 7.07 8.62 -4.18
C VAL A 198 6.95 9.44 -2.89
N ALA A 199 7.39 8.91 -1.75
CA ALA A 199 7.21 9.58 -0.46
C ALA A 199 7.88 10.97 -0.38
N GLU A 200 7.42 11.76 0.60
CA GLU A 200 7.93 13.08 0.99
C GLU A 200 7.82 14.25 -0.01
N ARG A 201 7.41 14.03 -1.26
CA ARG A 201 7.20 15.13 -2.23
C ARG A 201 6.10 14.94 -3.29
N ILE A 202 5.38 13.82 -3.28
CA ILE A 202 4.16 13.64 -4.10
C ILE A 202 3.00 14.43 -3.46
N LYS A 203 2.11 15.01 -4.27
CA LYS A 203 0.80 15.42 -3.77
C LYS A 203 -0.06 14.21 -3.38
N TYR A 204 -0.87 14.36 -2.35
CA TYR A 204 -1.75 13.34 -1.82
C TYR A 204 -2.88 13.00 -2.81
N ASP A 205 -3.45 14.00 -3.49
CA ASP A 205 -4.47 13.79 -4.54
C ASP A 205 -3.93 13.04 -5.76
N ALA A 206 -2.72 13.39 -6.22
CA ALA A 206 -2.01 12.71 -7.30
C ALA A 206 -1.77 11.23 -6.99
N PHE A 207 -1.35 10.93 -5.75
CA PHE A 207 -1.18 9.55 -5.28
C PHE A 207 -2.51 8.79 -5.25
N ILE A 208 -3.58 9.39 -4.71
CA ILE A 208 -4.92 8.79 -4.67
C ILE A 208 -5.42 8.41 -6.08
N ILE A 209 -5.34 9.34 -7.04
CA ILE A 209 -5.81 9.10 -8.41
C ILE A 209 -4.95 8.04 -9.08
N PHE A 210 -3.63 8.05 -8.88
CA PHE A 210 -2.74 7.02 -9.41
C PHE A 210 -3.05 5.64 -8.85
N SER A 211 -3.29 5.51 -7.54
CA SER A 211 -3.66 4.24 -6.90
C SER A 211 -4.94 3.65 -7.50
N LEU A 212 -5.97 4.48 -7.74
CA LEU A 212 -7.22 4.07 -8.38
C LEU A 212 -7.00 3.58 -9.83
N LEU A 213 -6.19 4.29 -10.62
CA LEU A 213 -5.91 3.92 -12.01
C LEU A 213 -5.02 2.67 -12.14
N LEU A 214 -4.02 2.53 -11.25
CA LEU A 214 -3.17 1.33 -11.20
C LEU A 214 -4.00 0.10 -10.83
N THR A 215 -4.74 0.13 -9.71
CA THR A 215 -5.48 -1.03 -9.20
C THR A 215 -6.76 -1.34 -9.96
N GLY A 216 -7.44 -0.31 -10.50
CA GLY A 216 -8.66 -0.47 -11.28
C GLY A 216 -8.44 -0.80 -12.75
N ILE A 217 -7.26 -0.56 -13.32
CA ILE A 217 -7.00 -0.71 -14.78
C ILE A 217 -5.67 -1.41 -15.08
N SER A 218 -4.51 -0.84 -14.72
CA SER A 218 -3.22 -1.34 -15.23
C SER A 218 -2.80 -2.67 -14.60
N TYR A 219 -2.79 -2.77 -13.26
CA TYR A 219 -2.49 -4.01 -12.54
C TYR A 219 -3.37 -5.19 -12.99
N PRO A 220 -4.72 -5.08 -13.01
CA PRO A 220 -5.58 -6.22 -13.35
C PRO A 220 -5.41 -6.69 -14.80
N ILE A 221 -5.12 -5.79 -15.76
CA ILE A 221 -4.82 -6.19 -17.14
C ILE A 221 -3.51 -7.01 -17.19
N SER A 222 -2.43 -6.57 -16.55
CA SER A 222 -1.20 -7.36 -16.47
C SER A 222 -1.35 -8.66 -15.68
N GLY A 223 -2.22 -8.68 -14.66
CA GLY A 223 -2.56 -9.86 -13.89
C GLY A 223 -3.37 -10.88 -14.69
N HIS A 224 -4.28 -10.43 -15.56
CA HIS A 224 -5.05 -11.31 -16.45
C HIS A 224 -4.14 -12.20 -17.30
N TRP A 225 -3.03 -11.64 -17.80
CA TRP A 225 -2.10 -12.35 -18.67
C TRP A 225 -1.48 -13.59 -18.02
N VAL A 226 -1.42 -13.66 -16.68
CA VAL A 226 -0.74 -14.74 -15.93
C VAL A 226 -1.72 -15.55 -15.07
N TRP A 227 -2.62 -14.89 -14.34
CA TRP A 227 -3.54 -15.56 -13.40
C TRP A 227 -4.98 -15.62 -13.90
N GLY A 228 -5.34 -14.80 -14.89
CA GLY A 228 -6.67 -14.78 -15.51
C GLY A 228 -6.83 -15.69 -16.73
N GLY A 229 -5.85 -16.53 -17.04
CA GLY A 229 -5.85 -17.39 -18.24
C GLY A 229 -5.44 -16.69 -19.54
N GLY A 230 -4.80 -15.51 -19.46
CA GLY A 230 -4.41 -14.71 -20.61
C GLY A 230 -3.11 -15.12 -21.32
N MET A 231 -2.55 -14.20 -22.10
CA MET A 231 -1.54 -14.52 -23.12
C MET A 231 -0.19 -15.07 -22.63
N LEU A 232 0.16 -14.89 -21.35
CA LEU A 232 1.42 -15.37 -20.77
C LEU A 232 1.26 -16.73 -20.06
N SER A 233 0.07 -17.05 -19.53
CA SER A 233 -0.22 -18.36 -18.92
C SER A 233 -0.31 -19.51 -19.93
N SER A 234 -0.32 -19.21 -21.23
CA SER A 234 -0.37 -20.19 -22.32
C SER A 234 0.59 -19.84 -23.46
N PHE A 235 1.75 -19.29 -23.13
CA PHE A 235 2.73 -18.81 -24.11
C PHE A 235 3.50 -19.94 -24.80
N GLY A 236 3.84 -19.74 -26.08
CA GLY A 236 4.53 -20.71 -26.92
C GLY A 236 3.61 -21.79 -27.51
N PRO A 237 4.15 -22.70 -28.35
CA PRO A 237 3.38 -23.81 -28.92
C PRO A 237 2.79 -24.69 -27.81
N ASP A 238 1.49 -24.94 -27.84
CA ASP A 238 0.74 -25.76 -26.88
C ASP A 238 0.96 -25.37 -25.39
N GLY A 239 1.30 -24.10 -25.12
CA GLY A 239 1.64 -23.62 -23.77
C GLY A 239 3.00 -24.07 -23.23
N ALA A 240 3.85 -24.67 -24.07
CA ALA A 240 5.14 -25.23 -23.65
C ALA A 240 6.13 -24.20 -23.06
N TRP A 241 5.87 -22.89 -23.24
CA TRP A 241 6.68 -21.79 -22.72
C TRP A 241 5.86 -20.84 -21.83
N SER A 242 4.82 -21.32 -21.14
CA SER A 242 4.05 -20.48 -20.21
C SER A 242 4.94 -19.80 -19.15
N PHE A 243 4.59 -18.55 -18.86
CA PHE A 243 5.24 -17.73 -17.84
C PHE A 243 4.80 -18.18 -16.44
N ALA A 244 5.77 -18.48 -15.57
CA ALA A 244 5.52 -18.96 -14.21
C ALA A 244 5.83 -17.87 -13.19
N ASP A 245 4.79 -17.36 -12.52
CA ASP A 245 4.91 -16.46 -11.38
C ASP A 245 3.81 -16.80 -10.37
N PHE A 246 4.15 -17.62 -9.38
CA PHE A 246 3.19 -18.26 -8.47
C PHE A 246 2.44 -17.26 -7.58
N ALA A 247 3.15 -16.35 -6.92
CA ALA A 247 2.56 -15.35 -6.02
C ALA A 247 2.84 -13.88 -6.43
N GLY A 248 3.67 -13.61 -7.46
CA GLY A 248 3.79 -12.27 -8.03
C GLY A 248 5.14 -11.55 -7.85
N SER A 249 6.30 -12.20 -8.00
CA SER A 249 7.59 -11.46 -8.10
C SER A 249 7.58 -10.50 -9.30
N THR A 250 6.92 -10.86 -10.39
CA THR A 250 6.61 -9.92 -11.48
C THR A 250 5.25 -9.28 -11.29
N VAL A 251 4.18 -10.08 -11.18
CA VAL A 251 2.77 -9.62 -11.26
C VAL A 251 2.43 -8.59 -10.18
N VAL A 252 2.99 -8.69 -8.97
CA VAL A 252 2.81 -7.68 -7.90
C VAL A 252 4.06 -6.83 -7.74
N HIS A 253 5.21 -7.44 -7.46
CA HIS A 253 6.39 -6.69 -7.04
C HIS A 253 7.08 -5.95 -8.18
N SER A 254 7.30 -6.59 -9.34
CA SER A 254 7.87 -5.85 -10.48
C SER A 254 6.88 -4.85 -11.06
N VAL A 255 5.56 -5.12 -11.06
CA VAL A 255 4.54 -4.11 -11.44
C VAL A 255 4.63 -2.89 -10.51
N GLY A 256 4.56 -3.10 -9.18
CA GLY A 256 4.71 -2.01 -8.21
C GLY A 256 6.06 -1.28 -8.35
N GLY A 257 7.15 -2.02 -8.58
CA GLY A 257 8.50 -1.49 -8.75
C GLY A 257 8.74 -0.72 -10.05
N TRP A 258 8.14 -1.13 -11.17
CA TRP A 258 8.15 -0.37 -12.43
C TRP A 258 7.30 0.90 -12.32
N ALA A 259 6.11 0.82 -11.69
CA ALA A 259 5.27 1.98 -11.42
C ALA A 259 5.96 2.98 -10.47
N ALA A 260 6.65 2.48 -9.44
CA ALA A 260 7.50 3.23 -8.52
C ALA A 260 8.66 3.92 -9.23
N LEU A 261 9.36 3.22 -10.13
CA LEU A 261 10.46 3.77 -10.93
C LEU A 261 9.99 4.94 -11.80
N VAL A 262 8.88 4.78 -12.52
CA VAL A 262 8.33 5.85 -13.37
C VAL A 262 7.83 7.03 -12.52
N GLY A 263 7.16 6.77 -11.39
CA GLY A 263 6.71 7.81 -10.47
C GLY A 263 7.86 8.63 -9.89
N ALA A 264 8.89 7.97 -9.35
CA ALA A 264 10.07 8.64 -8.80
C ALA A 264 10.88 9.39 -9.87
N ALA A 265 10.98 8.86 -11.09
CA ALA A 265 11.68 9.50 -12.20
C ALA A 265 10.97 10.77 -12.71
N ILE A 266 9.63 10.75 -12.86
CA ILE A 266 8.85 11.93 -13.30
C ILE A 266 8.79 12.99 -12.19
N LEU A 267 8.68 12.58 -10.92
CA LEU A 267 8.57 13.48 -9.78
C LEU A 267 9.91 14.14 -9.39
N GLY A 268 11.02 13.46 -9.71
CA GLY A 268 12.38 13.89 -9.40
C GLY A 268 12.79 13.69 -7.94
N PRO A 269 14.05 14.03 -7.61
CA PRO A 269 14.63 13.83 -6.28
C PRO A 269 14.15 14.86 -5.26
N ARG A 270 14.22 14.52 -3.97
CA ARG A 270 13.89 15.42 -2.86
C ARG A 270 14.84 16.62 -2.79
N LEU A 271 14.36 17.75 -2.28
CA LEU A 271 15.16 18.96 -2.08
C LEU A 271 16.36 18.68 -1.17
N GLY A 272 17.56 18.99 -1.67
CA GLY A 272 18.83 18.71 -0.98
C GLY A 272 19.29 17.25 -1.04
N LYS A 273 18.69 16.39 -1.87
CA LYS A 273 19.12 14.99 -2.06
C LYS A 273 20.44 14.87 -2.83
N TYR A 274 20.66 15.75 -3.81
CA TYR A 274 21.90 15.82 -4.57
C TYR A 274 22.55 17.19 -4.41
N GLU A 275 23.85 17.19 -4.09
CA GLU A 275 24.68 18.38 -3.84
C GLU A 275 26.00 18.15 -4.60
N ASP A 276 26.37 19.09 -5.48
CA ASP A 276 27.44 18.93 -6.48
C ASP A 276 27.40 17.60 -7.27
N GLY A 277 26.18 17.11 -7.53
CA GLY A 277 25.93 15.83 -8.23
C GLY A 277 26.19 14.58 -7.38
N GLN A 278 26.53 14.70 -6.10
CA GLN A 278 26.74 13.58 -5.18
C GLN A 278 25.51 13.29 -4.31
N PRO A 279 25.23 12.02 -3.96
CA PRO A 279 24.12 11.66 -3.08
C PRO A 279 24.38 12.13 -1.65
N ARG A 280 23.47 12.97 -1.13
CA ARG A 280 23.39 13.32 0.29
C ARG A 280 22.51 12.29 1.01
N ALA A 281 22.95 11.86 2.19
CA ALA A 281 22.18 10.95 3.03
C ALA A 281 20.97 11.68 3.64
N MET A 282 19.78 11.10 3.47
CA MET A 282 18.55 11.49 4.18
C MET A 282 18.10 10.30 5.03
N PRO A 283 18.60 10.18 6.28
CA PRO A 283 18.30 9.02 7.11
C PRO A 283 16.84 8.98 7.55
N GLY A 284 16.29 7.78 7.64
CA GLY A 284 14.98 7.53 8.24
C GLY A 284 14.95 7.89 9.72
N HIS A 285 13.86 8.51 10.16
CA HIS A 285 13.79 9.08 11.50
C HIS A 285 13.51 8.05 12.62
N ASN A 286 13.05 6.84 12.28
CA ASN A 286 12.66 5.85 13.29
C ASN A 286 12.88 4.40 12.79
N LEU A 287 14.09 3.89 13.01
CA LEU A 287 14.46 2.52 12.63
C LEU A 287 13.70 1.44 13.42
N SER A 288 13.10 1.76 14.58
CA SER A 288 12.23 0.84 15.31
C SER A 288 10.90 0.61 14.57
N LEU A 289 10.31 1.66 13.98
CA LEU A 289 9.16 1.52 13.08
C LEU A 289 9.54 0.80 11.79
N ALA A 290 10.71 1.09 11.22
CA ALA A 290 11.20 0.37 10.03
C ALA A 290 11.36 -1.14 10.29
N THR A 291 11.92 -1.50 11.46
CA THR A 291 12.08 -2.89 11.91
C THR A 291 10.72 -3.56 12.15
N LEU A 292 9.78 -2.87 12.82
CA LEU A 292 8.42 -3.38 13.02
C LEU A 292 7.70 -3.62 11.69
N GLY A 293 7.84 -2.69 10.72
CA GLY A 293 7.32 -2.85 9.37
C GLY A 293 7.86 -4.10 8.67
N CYS A 294 9.18 -4.29 8.70
CA CYS A 294 9.84 -5.49 8.17
C CYS A 294 9.30 -6.80 8.79
N LEU A 295 9.12 -6.84 10.12
CA LEU A 295 8.58 -8.01 10.82
C LEU A 295 7.11 -8.30 10.46
N ILE A 296 6.28 -7.26 10.33
CA ILE A 296 4.89 -7.40 9.88
C ILE A 296 4.84 -7.90 8.43
N LEU A 297 5.70 -7.39 7.55
CA LEU A 297 5.79 -7.83 6.15
C LEU A 297 6.22 -9.30 6.05
N TRP A 298 7.24 -9.73 6.80
CA TRP A 298 7.67 -11.14 6.85
C TRP A 298 6.53 -12.05 7.34
N ILE A 299 5.79 -11.65 8.38
CA ILE A 299 4.63 -12.42 8.87
C ILE A 299 3.51 -12.47 7.82
N GLY A 300 3.17 -11.34 7.19
CA GLY A 300 2.13 -11.27 6.16
C GLY A 300 2.47 -12.08 4.90
N TRP A 301 3.77 -12.27 4.61
CA TRP A 301 4.23 -13.12 3.50
C TRP A 301 3.88 -14.61 3.65
N PHE A 302 3.57 -15.09 4.87
CA PHE A 302 3.00 -16.43 5.08
C PHE A 302 1.51 -16.52 4.68
N GLY A 303 0.82 -15.40 4.51
CA GLY A 303 -0.43 -15.33 3.75
C GLY A 303 -0.17 -15.20 2.25
N PHE A 304 0.79 -14.37 1.85
CA PHE A 304 1.07 -14.05 0.45
C PHE A 304 1.51 -15.28 -0.36
N ASN A 305 2.61 -15.92 0.05
CA ASN A 305 3.18 -17.04 -0.69
C ASN A 305 2.37 -18.33 -0.44
N PRO A 306 2.25 -18.88 0.79
CA PRO A 306 1.46 -20.09 1.03
C PRO A 306 -0.04 -19.97 0.70
N GLY A 307 -0.62 -18.76 0.71
CA GLY A 307 -2.01 -18.55 0.28
C GLY A 307 -2.18 -18.69 -1.24
N SER A 308 -1.14 -18.43 -2.04
CA SER A 308 -1.20 -18.56 -3.49
C SER A 308 -1.29 -20.02 -3.99
N GLU A 309 -1.24 -20.99 -3.07
CA GLU A 309 -1.68 -22.38 -3.32
C GLU A 309 -3.19 -22.47 -3.64
N LEU A 310 -3.99 -21.49 -3.20
CA LEU A 310 -5.46 -21.40 -3.33
C LEU A 310 -6.26 -22.56 -2.70
N ALA A 311 -5.58 -23.57 -2.13
CA ALA A 311 -6.18 -24.73 -1.49
C ALA A 311 -5.43 -25.13 -0.19
N ALA A 312 -6.14 -25.81 0.71
CA ALA A 312 -5.62 -26.34 1.97
C ALA A 312 -4.87 -27.67 1.76
N THR A 313 -3.71 -27.61 1.13
CA THR A 313 -2.88 -28.79 0.77
C THR A 313 -1.65 -28.94 1.68
N SER A 314 -0.92 -30.05 1.54
CA SER A 314 0.39 -30.24 2.17
C SER A 314 1.48 -29.28 1.63
N ASN A 315 1.27 -28.64 0.47
CA ASN A 315 2.24 -27.73 -0.14
C ASN A 315 2.39 -26.41 0.64
N ILE A 316 1.36 -25.99 1.37
CA ILE A 316 1.39 -24.80 2.27
C ILE A 316 2.64 -24.81 3.16
N ALA A 317 2.96 -25.96 3.76
CA ALA A 317 4.12 -26.10 4.64
C ALA A 317 5.46 -25.98 3.88
N TYR A 318 5.54 -26.53 2.66
CA TYR A 318 6.70 -26.39 1.79
C TYR A 318 6.92 -24.94 1.36
N ILE A 319 5.87 -24.28 0.89
CA ILE A 319 5.87 -22.87 0.47
C ILE A 319 6.24 -21.94 1.64
N ALA A 320 5.78 -22.24 2.86
CA ALA A 320 6.16 -21.47 4.05
C ALA A 320 7.66 -21.62 4.36
N VAL A 321 8.22 -22.83 4.22
CA VAL A 321 9.65 -23.08 4.46
C VAL A 321 10.52 -22.45 3.37
N THR A 322 10.19 -22.56 2.08
CA THR A 322 10.93 -21.88 1.00
C THR A 322 10.91 -20.36 1.19
N THR A 323 9.75 -19.79 1.53
CA THR A 323 9.58 -18.36 1.81
C THR A 323 10.46 -17.90 2.96
N ASN A 324 10.44 -18.62 4.08
CA ASN A 324 11.24 -18.27 5.25
C ASN A 324 12.76 -18.44 5.05
N LEU A 325 13.17 -19.47 4.30
CA LEU A 325 14.59 -19.70 3.97
C LEU A 325 15.16 -18.57 3.11
N ALA A 326 14.41 -18.11 2.10
CA ALA A 326 14.82 -17.00 1.25
C ALA A 326 14.88 -15.68 2.02
N ALA A 327 13.89 -15.40 2.88
CA ALA A 327 13.87 -14.23 3.76
C ALA A 327 15.10 -14.17 4.68
N ALA A 328 15.40 -15.27 5.36
CA ALA A 328 16.56 -15.39 6.25
C ALA A 328 17.88 -15.26 5.47
N ALA A 329 18.01 -15.93 4.31
CA ALA A 329 19.20 -15.87 3.48
C ALA A 329 19.44 -14.46 2.90
N GLY A 330 18.38 -13.76 2.48
CA GLY A 330 18.43 -12.38 2.01
C GLY A 330 18.82 -11.40 3.13
N GLY A 331 18.26 -11.55 4.32
CA GLY A 331 18.63 -10.75 5.49
C GLY A 331 20.09 -10.93 5.91
N VAL A 332 20.56 -12.18 5.97
CA VAL A 332 21.97 -12.51 6.26
C VAL A 332 22.90 -11.91 5.21
N THR A 333 22.64 -12.15 3.92
CA THR A 333 23.53 -11.68 2.84
C THR A 333 23.48 -10.17 2.63
N GLY A 334 22.33 -9.51 2.76
CA GLY A 334 22.23 -8.05 2.72
C GLY A 334 23.03 -7.39 3.84
N THR A 335 22.95 -7.93 5.06
CA THR A 335 23.74 -7.46 6.21
C THR A 335 25.25 -7.63 6.00
N PHE A 336 25.69 -8.79 5.51
CA PHE A 336 27.12 -9.01 5.25
C PHE A 336 27.62 -8.22 4.03
N THR A 337 26.80 -8.03 2.99
CA THR A 337 27.17 -7.27 1.79
C THR A 337 27.31 -5.79 2.11
N SER A 338 26.39 -5.19 2.87
CA SER A 338 26.54 -3.79 3.31
C SER A 338 27.72 -3.63 4.27
N TRP A 339 27.94 -4.57 5.20
CA TRP A 339 29.09 -4.52 6.10
C TRP A 339 30.43 -4.61 5.34
N LEU A 340 30.56 -5.50 4.35
CA LEU A 340 31.77 -5.62 3.53
C LEU A 340 31.99 -4.39 2.61
N LYS A 341 30.92 -3.74 2.16
CA LYS A 341 30.96 -2.55 1.29
C LYS A 341 31.26 -1.26 2.07
N ASP A 342 30.57 -1.05 3.19
CA ASP A 342 30.51 0.23 3.92
C ASP A 342 31.21 0.19 5.30
N GLY A 343 31.85 -0.94 5.64
CA GLY A 343 32.71 -1.12 6.82
C GLY A 343 31.96 -1.32 8.15
N LYS A 344 30.63 -1.16 8.19
CA LYS A 344 29.77 -1.41 9.36
C LYS A 344 28.45 -2.07 8.93
N PRO A 345 27.83 -2.90 9.78
CA PRO A 345 26.50 -3.43 9.51
C PRO A 345 25.46 -2.30 9.49
N ASP A 346 24.56 -2.33 8.51
CA ASP A 346 23.49 -1.34 8.31
C ASP A 346 22.13 -2.04 8.42
N LEU A 347 21.35 -1.65 9.43
CA LEU A 347 20.02 -2.18 9.70
C LEU A 347 19.02 -1.93 8.55
N THR A 348 19.17 -0.84 7.79
CA THR A 348 18.31 -0.58 6.62
C THR A 348 18.59 -1.58 5.50
N MET A 349 19.85 -1.98 5.31
CA MET A 349 20.24 -3.03 4.37
C MET A 349 19.95 -4.44 4.90
N THR A 350 19.95 -4.67 6.23
CA THR A 350 19.39 -5.89 6.82
C THR A 350 17.90 -6.02 6.50
N ILE A 351 17.12 -4.96 6.73
CA ILE A 351 15.68 -4.90 6.43
C ILE A 351 15.43 -5.12 4.94
N ASN A 352 16.07 -4.33 4.07
CA ASN A 352 15.86 -4.45 2.63
C ASN A 352 16.41 -5.78 2.08
N GLY A 353 17.40 -6.42 2.72
CA GLY A 353 17.85 -7.77 2.42
C GLY A 353 16.79 -8.85 2.71
N ILE A 354 16.10 -8.76 3.86
CA ILE A 354 14.98 -9.65 4.20
C ILE A 354 13.86 -9.50 3.16
N LEU A 355 13.46 -8.26 2.88
CA LEU A 355 12.39 -7.96 1.93
C LEU A 355 12.75 -8.35 0.49
N ALA A 356 13.99 -8.13 0.06
CA ALA A 356 14.50 -8.60 -1.22
C ALA A 356 14.47 -10.14 -1.34
N GLY A 357 14.81 -10.86 -0.26
CA GLY A 357 14.73 -12.31 -0.23
C GLY A 357 13.30 -12.84 -0.34
N LEU A 358 12.36 -12.19 0.35
CA LEU A 358 10.92 -12.45 0.26
C LEU A 358 10.36 -12.19 -1.14
N VAL A 359 10.67 -11.04 -1.75
CA VAL A 359 10.27 -10.72 -3.13
C VAL A 359 10.87 -11.72 -4.12
N ALA A 360 12.14 -12.09 -3.98
CA ALA A 360 12.82 -12.96 -4.95
C ALA A 360 12.26 -14.40 -4.98
N ILE A 361 11.77 -14.94 -3.85
CA ILE A 361 11.22 -16.30 -3.83
C ILE A 361 9.75 -16.38 -4.27
N THR A 362 9.04 -15.24 -4.28
CA THR A 362 7.58 -15.15 -4.47
C THR A 362 7.07 -15.82 -5.77
N ALA A 363 7.80 -15.77 -6.89
CA ALA A 363 7.43 -16.39 -8.15
C ALA A 363 7.58 -17.93 -8.19
N GLY A 364 8.38 -18.52 -7.31
CA GLY A 364 8.76 -19.94 -7.37
C GLY A 364 8.80 -20.65 -6.02
N CYS A 365 8.17 -20.09 -4.98
CA CYS A 365 8.14 -20.64 -3.63
C CYS A 365 7.44 -22.03 -3.55
N ASN A 366 6.62 -22.37 -4.54
CA ASN A 366 6.00 -23.68 -4.73
C ASN A 366 6.85 -24.70 -5.52
N ALA A 367 7.91 -24.27 -6.20
CA ALA A 367 8.63 -25.08 -7.19
C ALA A 367 10.15 -25.19 -6.94
N MET A 368 10.74 -24.22 -6.25
CA MET A 368 12.19 -24.23 -5.94
C MET A 368 12.50 -25.13 -4.75
N PRO A 369 13.45 -26.08 -4.85
CA PRO A 369 13.91 -26.85 -3.70
C PRO A 369 14.51 -25.93 -2.64
N TYR A 370 14.46 -26.33 -1.36
CA TYR A 370 14.88 -25.50 -0.21
C TYR A 370 16.24 -24.81 -0.36
N TRP A 371 17.23 -25.46 -0.98
CA TRP A 371 18.54 -24.85 -1.27
C TRP A 371 18.47 -23.77 -2.36
N GLY A 372 17.63 -23.95 -3.38
CA GLY A 372 17.40 -23.00 -4.46
C GLY A 372 16.59 -21.79 -3.98
N ALA A 373 15.65 -22.00 -3.06
CA ALA A 373 14.95 -20.92 -2.37
C ALA A 373 15.92 -20.07 -1.52
N ALA A 374 16.76 -20.71 -0.70
CA ALA A 374 17.79 -20.03 0.07
C ALA A 374 18.80 -19.28 -0.82
N LEU A 375 19.24 -19.88 -1.93
CA LEU A 375 20.16 -19.25 -2.88
C LEU A 375 19.52 -18.06 -3.63
N THR A 376 18.24 -18.18 -3.99
CA THR A 376 17.48 -17.08 -4.61
C THR A 376 17.36 -15.89 -3.67
N GLY A 377 17.05 -16.14 -2.39
CA GLY A 377 17.05 -15.10 -1.36
C GLY A 377 18.43 -14.51 -1.09
N ALA A 378 19.48 -15.35 -1.01
CA ALA A 378 20.86 -14.93 -0.83
C ALA A 378 21.37 -14.00 -1.94
N ILE A 379 21.06 -14.33 -3.21
CA ILE A 379 21.40 -13.46 -4.34
C ILE A 379 20.59 -12.16 -4.27
N GLY A 380 19.33 -12.21 -3.85
CA GLY A 380 18.52 -11.00 -3.71
C GLY A 380 19.02 -10.02 -2.63
N GLY A 381 19.46 -10.55 -1.49
CA GLY A 381 20.12 -9.77 -0.44
C GLY A 381 21.43 -9.10 -0.88
N ILE A 382 22.18 -9.73 -1.78
CA ILE A 382 23.34 -9.11 -2.43
C ILE A 382 22.90 -8.01 -3.43
N LEU A 383 21.92 -8.32 -4.30
CA LEU A 383 21.44 -7.42 -5.35
C LEU A 383 20.85 -6.12 -4.79
N VAL A 384 20.12 -6.16 -3.67
CA VAL A 384 19.47 -4.95 -3.12
C VAL A 384 20.48 -3.88 -2.69
N VAL A 385 21.59 -4.27 -2.06
CA VAL A 385 22.62 -3.33 -1.58
C VAL A 385 23.29 -2.58 -2.75
N TYR A 386 23.62 -3.31 -3.83
CA TYR A 386 24.22 -2.70 -5.02
C TYR A 386 23.20 -1.92 -5.86
N SER A 387 21.96 -2.38 -5.98
CA SER A 387 20.93 -1.68 -6.76
C SER A 387 20.44 -0.39 -6.10
N VAL A 388 20.27 -0.34 -4.77
CA VAL A 388 20.02 0.93 -4.05
C VAL A 388 21.15 1.93 -4.33
N SER A 389 22.40 1.46 -4.22
CA SER A 389 23.59 2.28 -4.51
C SER A 389 23.60 2.78 -5.96
N PHE A 390 23.19 1.96 -6.92
CA PHE A 390 23.12 2.29 -8.35
C PHE A 390 22.03 3.32 -8.67
N PHE A 391 20.79 3.13 -8.22
CA PHE A 391 19.70 4.08 -8.51
C PHE A 391 20.00 5.47 -7.94
N ASP A 392 20.50 5.54 -6.70
CA ASP A 392 20.83 6.81 -6.05
C ASP A 392 22.10 7.47 -6.62
N SER A 393 23.18 6.69 -6.77
CA SER A 393 24.49 7.26 -7.12
C SER A 393 24.69 7.46 -8.64
N VAL A 394 24.09 6.60 -9.48
CA VAL A 394 24.33 6.57 -10.93
C VAL A 394 23.11 7.09 -11.70
N VAL A 395 21.91 6.55 -11.43
CA VAL A 395 20.68 6.92 -12.16
C VAL A 395 20.08 8.24 -11.66
N LYS A 396 20.45 8.68 -10.45
CA LYS A 396 19.92 9.87 -9.75
C LYS A 396 18.41 9.82 -9.49
N ILE A 397 17.89 8.62 -9.24
CA ILE A 397 16.51 8.39 -8.83
C ILE A 397 16.49 8.23 -7.31
N ASP A 398 15.81 9.16 -6.66
CA ASP A 398 15.65 9.21 -5.22
C ASP A 398 14.44 8.38 -4.79
N ASP A 399 14.75 7.22 -4.23
CA ASP A 399 13.82 6.29 -3.61
C ASP A 399 14.02 6.35 -2.08
N PRO A 400 13.08 6.95 -1.32
CA PRO A 400 13.21 7.11 0.13
C PRO A 400 13.37 5.81 0.93
N VAL A 401 12.96 4.66 0.38
CA VAL A 401 12.92 3.38 1.13
C VAL A 401 13.68 2.24 0.44
N GLY A 402 14.05 2.41 -0.84
CA GLY A 402 14.63 1.37 -1.69
C GLY A 402 13.59 0.43 -2.31
N ALA A 403 12.33 0.85 -2.41
CA ALA A 403 11.23 0.06 -2.97
C ALA A 403 11.48 -0.42 -4.41
N ILE A 404 12.14 0.37 -5.25
CA ILE A 404 12.54 -0.02 -6.62
C ILE A 404 13.54 -1.18 -6.54
N SER A 405 14.55 -1.10 -5.68
CA SER A 405 15.53 -2.18 -5.51
C SER A 405 14.90 -3.43 -4.88
N VAL A 406 14.05 -3.27 -3.86
CA VAL A 406 13.37 -4.37 -3.17
C VAL A 406 12.35 -5.07 -4.07
N HIS A 407 11.58 -4.32 -4.90
CA HIS A 407 10.45 -4.89 -5.64
C HIS A 407 10.67 -5.06 -7.14
N LEU A 408 11.34 -4.12 -7.84
CA LEU A 408 11.66 -4.28 -9.26
C LEU A 408 12.86 -5.21 -9.47
N VAL A 409 14.03 -4.88 -8.90
CA VAL A 409 15.26 -5.64 -9.20
C VAL A 409 15.17 -7.08 -8.69
N ASN A 410 14.68 -7.25 -7.47
CA ASN A 410 14.50 -8.58 -6.89
C ASN A 410 13.26 -9.30 -7.41
N GLY A 411 12.25 -8.58 -7.90
CA GLY A 411 11.10 -9.16 -8.58
C GLY A 411 11.50 -9.80 -9.93
N ALA A 412 12.27 -9.07 -10.72
CA ALA A 412 12.84 -9.57 -11.98
C ALA A 412 13.84 -10.72 -11.72
N TRP A 413 14.74 -10.58 -10.75
CA TRP A 413 15.66 -11.67 -10.36
C TRP A 413 14.90 -12.93 -9.93
N GLY A 414 13.91 -12.81 -9.03
CA GLY A 414 13.12 -13.93 -8.56
C GLY A 414 12.39 -14.67 -9.67
N THR A 415 11.81 -13.89 -10.58
CA THR A 415 11.13 -14.43 -11.76
C THR A 415 12.10 -15.15 -12.70
N LEU A 416 13.31 -14.62 -12.94
CA LEU A 416 14.36 -15.34 -13.69
C LEU A 416 14.83 -16.59 -12.96
N ALA A 417 14.92 -16.56 -11.63
CA ALA A 417 15.34 -17.69 -10.80
C ALA A 417 14.36 -18.88 -10.88
N VAL A 418 13.07 -18.67 -11.17
CA VAL A 418 12.14 -19.77 -11.51
C VAL A 418 12.65 -20.55 -12.74
N GLY A 419 13.22 -19.86 -13.72
CA GLY A 419 13.83 -20.45 -14.91
C GLY A 419 15.19 -21.12 -14.69
N ILE A 420 15.73 -21.08 -13.46
CA ILE A 420 17.04 -21.66 -13.10
C ILE A 420 16.87 -22.77 -12.06
N PHE A 421 16.03 -22.56 -11.04
CA PHE A 421 15.85 -23.43 -9.88
C PHE A 421 14.43 -24.00 -9.72
N GLY A 422 13.42 -23.40 -10.37
CA GLY A 422 12.02 -23.80 -10.28
C GLY A 422 11.49 -24.59 -11.49
N GLY A 423 12.35 -24.96 -12.44
CA GLY A 423 11.98 -25.74 -13.63
C GLY A 423 11.25 -24.97 -14.75
N GLY A 424 11.07 -23.66 -14.61
CA GLY A 424 10.46 -22.82 -15.65
C GLY A 424 11.37 -22.61 -16.87
N ASN A 425 10.84 -22.03 -17.94
CA ASN A 425 11.64 -21.65 -19.11
C ASN A 425 12.20 -20.23 -18.94
N ILE A 426 13.52 -20.08 -18.74
CA ILE A 426 14.16 -18.79 -18.49
C ILE A 426 13.91 -17.73 -19.59
N ILE A 427 13.68 -18.13 -20.85
CA ILE A 427 13.35 -17.21 -21.94
C ILE A 427 11.90 -16.72 -21.79
N ALA A 428 10.96 -17.59 -21.43
CA ALA A 428 9.60 -17.18 -21.08
C ALA A 428 9.57 -16.22 -19.88
N GLN A 429 10.36 -16.53 -18.84
CA GLN A 429 10.51 -15.64 -17.67
C GLN A 429 11.00 -14.25 -18.08
N ALA A 430 12.04 -14.17 -18.92
CA ALA A 430 12.54 -12.89 -19.44
C ALA A 430 11.48 -12.15 -20.29
N ILE A 431 10.75 -12.85 -21.16
CA ILE A 431 9.68 -12.27 -21.98
C ILE A 431 8.54 -11.72 -21.11
N GLY A 432 8.10 -12.45 -20.08
CA GLY A 432 7.04 -12.00 -19.17
C GLY A 432 7.44 -10.75 -18.37
N ILE A 433 8.65 -10.72 -17.81
CA ILE A 433 9.21 -9.53 -17.12
C ILE A 433 9.19 -8.31 -18.04
N LEU A 434 9.66 -8.46 -19.28
CA LEU A 434 9.73 -7.35 -20.25
C LEU A 434 8.35 -6.92 -20.75
N THR A 435 7.41 -7.85 -20.92
CA THR A 435 6.04 -7.58 -21.39
C THR A 435 5.23 -6.86 -20.33
N ILE A 436 5.18 -7.41 -19.11
CA ILE A 436 4.49 -6.81 -17.95
C ILE A 436 5.16 -5.48 -17.56
N GLY A 437 6.50 -5.43 -17.57
CA GLY A 437 7.25 -4.23 -17.26
C GLY A 437 7.05 -3.11 -18.28
N GLY A 438 7.16 -3.41 -19.57
CA GLY A 438 6.95 -2.43 -20.64
C GLY A 438 5.54 -1.85 -20.64
N PHE A 439 4.52 -2.69 -20.40
CA PHE A 439 3.14 -2.23 -20.23
C PHE A 439 2.97 -1.37 -18.96
N THR A 440 3.51 -1.81 -17.83
CA THR A 440 3.45 -1.04 -16.57
C THR A 440 4.12 0.32 -16.71
N VAL A 441 5.27 0.40 -17.38
CA VAL A 441 5.96 1.67 -17.67
C VAL A 441 5.11 2.57 -18.56
N LEU A 442 4.53 2.03 -19.64
CA LEU A 442 3.65 2.77 -20.56
C LEU A 442 2.41 3.33 -19.84
N MET A 443 1.68 2.49 -19.10
CA MET A 443 0.48 2.89 -18.38
C MET A 443 0.78 3.86 -17.25
N SER A 444 1.87 3.64 -16.49
CA SER A 444 2.29 4.56 -15.44
C SER A 444 2.67 5.94 -16.01
N PHE A 445 3.36 5.99 -17.15
CA PHE A 445 3.70 7.24 -17.83
C PHE A 445 2.43 7.98 -18.27
N ILE A 446 1.49 7.28 -18.92
CA ILE A 446 0.19 7.85 -19.33
C ILE A 446 -0.57 8.40 -18.11
N PHE A 447 -0.68 7.63 -17.02
CA PHE A 447 -1.38 8.04 -15.81
C PHE A 447 -0.72 9.25 -15.15
N TRP A 448 0.60 9.25 -14.93
CA TRP A 448 1.28 10.37 -14.28
C TRP A 448 1.18 11.66 -15.10
N TYR A 449 1.26 11.61 -16.44
CA TYR A 449 1.06 12.80 -17.29
C TYR A 449 -0.41 13.27 -17.28
N ALA A 450 -1.37 12.36 -17.34
CA ALA A 450 -2.79 12.72 -17.26
C ALA A 450 -3.16 13.34 -15.90
N ILE A 451 -2.68 12.77 -14.80
CA ILE A 451 -2.85 13.31 -13.45
C ILE A 451 -2.18 14.68 -13.35
N SER A 452 -0.92 14.82 -13.80
CA SER A 452 -0.19 16.09 -13.80
C SER A 452 -0.94 17.22 -14.53
N ALA A 453 -1.59 16.91 -15.65
CA ALA A 453 -2.42 17.86 -16.39
C ALA A 453 -3.74 18.24 -15.67
N VAL A 454 -4.27 17.37 -14.80
CA VAL A 454 -5.53 17.60 -14.05
C VAL A 454 -5.28 18.30 -12.72
N VAL A 455 -4.26 17.91 -11.95
CA VAL A 455 -3.99 18.44 -10.60
C VAL A 455 -2.92 19.55 -10.56
N GLY A 456 -2.42 19.98 -11.73
CA GLY A 456 -1.43 21.05 -11.85
C GLY A 456 -0.05 20.64 -11.32
N GLY A 457 0.53 19.59 -11.91
CA GLY A 457 1.81 19.00 -11.48
C GLY A 457 1.64 18.02 -10.31
N ILE A 458 2.40 16.92 -10.30
CA ILE A 458 2.30 15.86 -9.28
C ILE A 458 3.15 16.09 -8.02
N ARG A 459 3.99 17.13 -8.01
CA ARG A 459 4.84 17.51 -6.85
C ARG A 459 4.18 18.62 -6.03
N VAL A 460 4.40 18.58 -4.72
CA VAL A 460 4.12 19.70 -3.79
C VAL A 460 5.04 20.90 -4.07
N GLY A 461 4.75 22.05 -3.46
CA GLY A 461 5.61 23.24 -3.53
C GLY A 461 6.92 23.09 -2.75
N GLU A 462 7.95 23.88 -3.08
CA GLU A 462 9.27 23.78 -2.40
C GLU A 462 9.20 24.12 -0.92
N GLU A 463 8.42 25.15 -0.54
CA GLU A 463 8.16 25.52 0.87
C GLU A 463 7.44 24.40 1.62
N GLU A 464 6.50 23.73 0.96
CA GLU A 464 5.73 22.62 1.53
C GLU A 464 6.58 21.36 1.72
N GLU A 465 7.42 21.02 0.74
CA GLU A 465 8.42 19.96 0.89
C GLU A 465 9.47 20.30 1.95
N PHE A 466 9.82 21.59 2.13
CA PHE A 466 10.73 22.04 3.18
C PHE A 466 10.08 21.95 4.57
N ASN A 467 8.84 22.38 4.74
CA ASN A 467 8.11 22.36 6.01
C ASN A 467 7.67 20.93 6.40
N GLY A 468 7.27 20.10 5.44
CA GLY A 468 6.78 18.74 5.62
C GLY A 468 5.29 18.60 5.30
N LEU A 469 4.96 17.52 4.59
CA LEU A 469 3.61 17.28 4.04
C LEU A 469 2.57 16.98 5.14
N ASP A 470 3.01 16.68 6.37
CA ASP A 470 2.13 16.55 7.53
C ASP A 470 1.39 17.87 7.83
N ILE A 471 2.09 19.00 7.70
CA ILE A 471 1.50 20.34 7.85
C ILE A 471 0.79 20.79 6.57
N GLY A 472 1.43 20.65 5.41
CA GLY A 472 0.90 21.15 4.14
C GLY A 472 -0.41 20.49 3.72
N GLU A 473 -0.40 19.15 3.64
CA GLU A 473 -1.52 18.36 3.10
C GLU A 473 -2.51 17.90 4.17
N HIS A 474 -2.07 17.72 5.43
CA HIS A 474 -2.90 17.15 6.51
C HIS A 474 -3.17 18.12 7.68
N GLY A 475 -2.45 19.25 7.78
CA GLY A 475 -2.66 20.26 8.81
C GLY A 475 -2.39 19.80 10.25
N MET A 476 -1.64 18.72 10.46
CA MET A 476 -1.45 18.08 11.77
C MET A 476 -0.08 17.40 11.90
N GLU A 477 0.36 17.08 13.11
CA GLU A 477 1.66 16.41 13.34
C GLU A 477 1.53 15.06 14.04
N ALA A 478 2.35 14.09 13.62
CA ALA A 478 2.42 12.78 14.28
C ALA A 478 3.04 12.82 15.69
N TYR A 479 3.87 13.83 15.99
CA TYR A 479 4.70 13.91 17.21
C TYR A 479 4.36 15.11 18.10
N SER A 480 3.06 15.39 18.26
CA SER A 480 2.55 16.48 19.10
C SER A 480 3.18 16.48 20.51
N GLY A 481 3.86 17.57 20.87
CA GLY A 481 4.46 17.78 22.19
C GLY A 481 5.92 17.31 22.32
N PHE A 482 6.50 16.68 21.31
CA PHE A 482 7.93 16.37 21.29
C PHE A 482 8.75 17.59 20.82
N LEU A 483 9.90 17.82 21.47
CA LEU A 483 10.89 18.77 20.96
C LEU A 483 11.55 18.18 19.71
N LYS A 484 11.22 18.72 18.54
CA LYS A 484 12.01 18.49 17.31
C LYS A 484 13.39 19.09 17.53
N GLU A 485 14.45 18.36 17.21
CA GLU A 485 15.81 18.92 17.30
C GLU A 485 15.94 20.13 16.37
N THR A 486 16.20 21.29 16.94
CA THR A 486 16.55 22.50 16.18
C THR A 486 17.90 22.27 15.51
N SER A 487 17.91 22.20 14.17
CA SER A 487 19.15 22.16 13.38
C SER A 487 20.09 23.27 13.83
N SER A 488 21.30 22.92 14.25
CA SER A 488 22.21 23.80 14.98
C SER A 488 22.97 24.81 14.09
N SER A 489 22.24 25.49 13.19
CA SER A 489 22.72 26.68 12.46
C SER A 489 22.77 27.94 13.35
N GLY A 490 23.27 27.78 14.57
CA GLY A 490 23.45 28.86 15.54
C GLY A 490 24.70 29.67 15.19
N ILE A 491 24.60 30.57 14.21
CA ILE A 491 25.67 31.54 13.92
C ILE A 491 25.84 32.42 15.16
N THR A 492 27.00 32.31 15.80
CA THR A 492 27.29 32.95 17.08
C THR A 492 27.49 34.46 16.95
N SER A 493 26.44 35.24 17.21
CA SER A 493 26.55 36.70 17.37
C SER A 493 27.08 37.07 18.76
N SER A 494 28.33 36.70 19.04
CA SER A 494 29.01 37.02 20.30
C SER A 494 29.40 38.50 20.36
N MET A 495 28.45 39.36 20.75
CA MET A 495 28.68 40.78 21.06
C MET A 495 29.67 40.90 22.25
N PRO A 496 30.85 41.51 22.09
CA PRO A 496 31.81 41.65 23.19
C PRO A 496 31.32 42.68 24.22
N SER A 497 31.00 42.23 25.42
CA SER A 497 30.58 43.10 26.52
C SER A 497 31.78 43.72 27.24
N GLY A 498 32.23 44.91 26.80
CA GLY A 498 33.01 45.80 27.66
C GLY A 498 34.12 46.62 26.99
N MET A 499 33.89 47.94 26.88
CA MET A 499 34.92 48.95 27.15
C MET A 499 34.27 50.10 27.95
N PRO A 500 34.92 50.63 29.00
CA PRO A 500 34.35 51.69 29.83
C PRO A 500 34.78 53.08 29.37
N GLY A 501 33.81 53.99 29.26
CA GLY A 501 33.97 55.43 29.49
C GLY A 501 34.67 56.28 28.43
N ASP A 502 33.89 57.15 27.79
CA ASP A 502 34.09 58.60 28.01
C ASP A 502 32.71 59.27 28.17
N ARG A 503 32.66 60.34 28.95
CA ARG A 503 31.54 61.27 29.09
C ARG A 503 32.09 62.66 29.32
N SER A 504 32.62 63.26 28.28
CA SER A 504 33.11 64.64 28.30
C SER A 504 32.84 65.39 27.01
N MET A 505 32.60 66.70 27.17
CA MET A 505 32.48 67.76 26.15
C MET A 505 31.17 67.86 25.33
N MET A 506 30.45 68.96 25.62
CA MET A 506 29.40 69.65 24.86
C MET A 506 28.03 68.96 24.74
#